data_AF-A0A7R9VDB0-F1
#
_entry.id   AF-A0A7R9VDB0-F1
#
_cell.length_a   1.000
_cell.length_b   1.000
_cell.length_c   1.000
_cell.angle_alpha   90.00
_cell.angle_beta   90.00
_cell.angle_gamma   90.00
#
_symmetry.space_group_name_H-M   'P 1'
#
loop_
_entity.id
_entity.type
_entity.pdbx_description
1 polymer ?
#
loop_
_entity_poly.entity_id
_entity_poly.type
_entity_poly.pdbx_seq_one_letter_code
_entity_poly.pdbx_strand_id
1 'polypeptide(L)'
;LDEDDDAHRKVCREYRAGVHFAGWKSERVVATAFGRAERTKEGGGSGFRSGCGSGSAGRDDAGRIVEVRPDDTIQHRRKVLQVKAIVDQELGFATASKTPL
;
A
#
# COMPACT_ATOMS: atom_id res chain seq x y z
N LEU A 1 8.69 20.73 -16.25
CA LEU A 1 9.06 19.31 -16.10
C LEU A 1 9.75 19.10 -14.77
N ASP A 2 10.81 19.86 -14.47
CA ASP A 2 11.51 19.79 -13.18
C ASP A 2 10.61 20.07 -11.96
N GLU A 3 9.68 21.02 -12.05
CA GLU A 3 8.70 21.33 -10.97
C GLU A 3 7.71 20.18 -10.72
N ASP A 4 7.26 19.51 -11.79
CA ASP A 4 6.39 18.33 -11.69
C ASP A 4 7.15 17.15 -11.07
N ASP A 5 8.42 16.95 -11.43
CA ASP A 5 9.28 15.91 -10.86
C ASP A 5 9.55 16.16 -9.36
N ASP A 6 9.73 17.42 -8.95
CA ASP A 6 9.85 17.81 -7.55
C ASP A 6 8.58 17.56 -6.76
N ALA A 7 7.43 17.97 -7.30
CA ALA A 7 6.13 17.71 -6.70
C ALA A 7 5.87 16.20 -6.58
N HIS A 8 6.16 15.44 -7.64
CA HIS A 8 6.04 13.99 -7.69
C HIS A 8 6.90 13.33 -6.60
N ARG A 9 8.16 13.73 -6.46
CA ARG A 9 9.05 13.18 -5.40
C ARG A 9 8.50 13.40 -4.00
N LYS A 10 7.90 14.56 -3.75
CA LYS A 10 7.31 14.88 -2.45
C LYS A 10 6.11 13.97 -2.16
N VAL A 11 5.16 13.90 -3.11
CA VAL A 11 3.96 13.05 -2.99
C VAL A 11 4.34 11.58 -2.84
N CYS A 12 5.25 11.07 -3.67
CA CYS A 12 5.70 9.68 -3.59
C CYS A 12 6.33 9.36 -2.24
N ARG A 13 7.09 10.28 -1.64
CA ARG A 13 7.69 10.08 -0.31
C ARG A 13 6.62 9.95 0.76
N GLU A 14 5.68 10.89 0.80
CA GLU A 14 4.60 10.94 1.79
C GLU A 14 3.69 9.71 1.67
N TYR A 15 3.27 9.39 0.44
CA TYR A 15 2.43 8.24 0.16
C TYR A 15 3.13 6.93 0.54
N ARG A 16 4.38 6.73 0.10
CA ARG A 16 5.15 5.51 0.39
C ARG A 16 5.36 5.31 1.89
N ALA A 17 5.69 6.37 2.63
CA ALA A 17 5.82 6.29 4.09
C ALA A 17 4.47 5.93 4.76
N GLY A 18 3.39 6.51 4.26
CA GLY A 18 2.03 6.28 4.73
C GLY A 18 1.51 4.87 4.51
N VAL A 19 1.81 4.25 3.36
CA VAL A 19 1.35 2.90 3.00
C VAL A 19 2.34 1.79 3.36
N HIS A 20 3.58 2.11 3.72
CA HIS A 20 4.59 1.09 4.05
C HIS A 20 4.16 0.24 5.24
N PHE A 21 4.01 -1.06 5.03
CA PHE A 21 3.67 -2.05 6.05
C PHE A 21 4.89 -2.93 6.32
N ALA A 22 5.54 -2.72 7.48
CA ALA A 22 6.77 -3.42 7.86
C ALA A 22 6.54 -4.79 8.52
N GLY A 23 5.33 -5.33 8.41
CA GLY A 23 4.89 -6.51 9.15
C GLY A 23 4.73 -6.27 10.65
N TRP A 24 3.82 -7.01 11.28
CA TRP A 24 3.62 -7.00 12.73
C TRP A 24 3.98 -8.35 13.34
N LYS A 25 4.35 -8.35 14.62
CA LYS A 25 4.71 -9.59 15.34
C LYS A 25 3.53 -10.57 15.45
N SER A 26 2.31 -10.05 15.50
CA SER A 26 1.07 -10.82 15.49
C SER A 26 0.13 -10.20 14.47
N GLU A 27 0.00 -10.85 13.32
CA GLU A 27 -0.87 -10.43 12.23
C GLU A 27 -2.07 -11.38 12.14
N ARG A 28 -3.28 -10.81 12.03
CA ARG A 28 -4.48 -11.57 11.70
C ARG A 28 -4.63 -11.60 10.18
N VAL A 29 -4.00 -12.58 9.55
CA VAL A 29 -4.10 -12.78 8.10
C VAL A 29 -5.40 -13.53 7.79
N VAL A 30 -6.30 -12.87 7.05
CA VAL A 30 -7.60 -13.45 6.67
C VAL A 30 -7.58 -14.11 5.30
N ALA A 31 -6.63 -13.72 4.44
CA ALA A 31 -6.43 -14.35 3.15
C ALA A 31 -4.99 -14.15 2.66
N THR A 32 -4.47 -15.14 1.94
CA THR A 32 -3.15 -15.12 1.30
C THR A 32 -3.34 -15.41 -0.19
N ALA A 33 -2.46 -14.86 -1.04
CA ALA A 33 -2.47 -15.00 -2.51
C ALA A 33 -3.43 -14.07 -3.30
N PHE A 34 -3.38 -12.77 -3.01
CA PHE A 34 -3.85 -11.76 -3.97
C PHE A 34 -2.74 -11.51 -5.00
N GLY A 35 -3.06 -11.63 -6.29
CA GLY A 35 -2.15 -11.27 -7.39
C GLY A 35 -1.54 -12.42 -8.18
N ARG A 36 -1.76 -13.69 -7.80
CA ARG A 36 -1.57 -14.80 -8.76
C ARG A 36 -2.78 -14.80 -9.68
N ALA A 37 -2.68 -14.11 -10.82
CA ALA A 37 -3.44 -14.51 -11.99
C ALA A 37 -3.20 -16.03 -12.14
N GLU A 38 -4.29 -16.78 -12.08
CA GLU A 38 -4.29 -18.19 -12.40
C GLU A 38 -3.61 -18.32 -13.76
N ARG A 39 -2.38 -18.85 -13.76
CA ARG A 39 -1.68 -19.19 -15.00
C ARG A 39 -2.43 -20.39 -15.56
N THR A 40 -3.58 -20.14 -16.17
CA THR A 40 -4.19 -21.09 -17.11
C THR A 40 -3.10 -21.37 -18.13
N LYS A 41 -2.72 -22.64 -18.25
CA LYS A 41 -1.74 -23.11 -19.22
C LYS A 41 -2.36 -23.06 -20.60
N GLU A 42 -2.66 -21.87 -21.12
CA GLU A 42 -3.11 -21.72 -22.50
C GLU A 42 -2.44 -20.51 -23.14
N GLY A 43 -1.63 -20.80 -24.17
CA GLY A 43 -1.32 -19.86 -25.23
C GLY A 43 -0.21 -18.84 -24.95
N GLY A 44 0.90 -18.95 -25.69
CA GLY A 44 1.93 -17.93 -25.74
C GLY A 44 1.40 -16.59 -26.29
N GLY A 45 1.86 -15.50 -25.68
CA GLY A 45 1.64 -14.14 -26.15
C GLY A 45 2.85 -13.28 -25.81
N SER A 46 3.47 -12.72 -26.84
CA SER A 46 4.68 -11.89 -26.82
C SER A 46 4.65 -10.77 -25.77
N GLY A 47 5.74 -10.65 -25.02
CA GLY A 47 5.83 -9.76 -23.86
C GLY A 47 6.02 -8.28 -24.23
N PHE A 48 5.25 -7.43 -23.56
CA PHE A 48 5.58 -6.02 -23.36
C PHE A 48 6.16 -5.87 -21.95
N ARG A 49 7.49 -6.00 -21.83
CA ARG A 49 8.21 -5.74 -20.59
C ARG A 49 8.43 -4.23 -20.47
N SER A 50 7.46 -3.52 -19.89
CA SER A 50 7.72 -2.17 -19.40
C SER A 50 8.57 -2.29 -18.14
N GLY A 51 9.85 -1.95 -18.28
CA GLY A 51 10.83 -2.00 -17.20
C GLY A 51 10.78 -0.73 -16.35
N CYS A 52 10.47 -0.88 -15.08
CA CYS A 52 11.02 -0.05 -14.02
C CYS A 52 11.60 -0.98 -12.94
N GLY A 53 12.92 -0.89 -12.74
CA GLY A 53 13.68 -1.86 -11.99
C GLY A 53 13.75 -1.62 -10.48
N SER A 54 14.31 -2.65 -9.83
CA SER A 54 15.12 -2.59 -8.60
C SER A 54 14.38 -2.63 -7.25
N GLY A 55 13.88 -3.82 -6.91
CA GLY A 55 13.62 -4.25 -5.54
C GLY A 55 13.58 -5.77 -5.49
N SER A 56 14.42 -6.37 -4.65
CA SER A 56 14.67 -7.81 -4.47
C SER A 56 13.52 -8.76 -4.84
N ALA A 57 13.79 -9.66 -5.78
CA ALA A 57 12.98 -10.84 -6.07
C ALA A 57 13.02 -11.83 -4.89
N GLY A 58 12.32 -11.48 -3.81
CA GLY A 58 11.92 -12.38 -2.72
C GLY A 58 10.65 -13.12 -3.13
N ARG A 59 10.52 -14.39 -2.75
CA ARG A 59 9.45 -15.32 -3.16
C ARG A 59 8.10 -15.02 -2.49
N ASP A 60 7.78 -13.74 -2.33
CA ASP A 60 6.70 -13.22 -1.48
C ASP A 60 5.69 -12.39 -2.29
N ASP A 61 5.67 -12.53 -3.62
CA ASP A 61 4.70 -11.91 -4.57
C ASP A 61 3.22 -12.28 -4.31
N ALA A 62 2.93 -13.08 -3.28
CA ALA A 62 1.57 -13.35 -2.83
C ALA A 62 1.15 -12.28 -1.82
N GLY A 63 0.37 -11.29 -2.28
CA GLY A 63 -0.26 -10.33 -1.38
C GLY A 63 -1.10 -11.05 -0.32
N ARG A 64 -1.16 -10.46 0.89
CA ARG A 64 -1.98 -10.96 2.01
C ARG A 64 -2.90 -9.87 2.52
N ILE A 65 -4.11 -10.23 2.94
CA ILE A 65 -5.04 -9.31 3.62
C ILE A 65 -4.94 -9.52 5.13
N VAL A 66 -4.75 -8.42 5.85
CA VAL A 66 -4.71 -8.38 7.30
C VAL A 66 -5.96 -7.65 7.81
N GLU A 67 -6.70 -8.30 8.70
CA GLU A 67 -7.83 -7.68 9.40
C GLU A 67 -7.34 -6.99 10.68
N VAL A 68 -7.82 -5.77 10.93
CA VAL A 68 -7.54 -5.01 12.15
C VAL A 68 -8.85 -4.76 12.89
N ARG A 69 -8.89 -5.13 14.17
CA ARG A 69 -10.02 -4.96 15.08
C ARG A 69 -9.83 -3.74 15.99
N PRO A 70 -10.91 -3.17 16.55
CA PRO A 70 -10.83 -2.04 17.48
C PRO A 70 -10.07 -2.37 18.77
N ASP A 71 -9.98 -3.64 19.15
CA ASP A 71 -9.27 -4.11 20.35
C ASP A 71 -7.78 -4.42 20.11
N ASP A 72 -7.31 -4.35 18.85
CA ASP A 72 -5.92 -4.60 18.53
C ASP A 72 -4.99 -3.52 19.11
N THR A 73 -3.69 -3.81 19.06
CA THR A 73 -2.67 -2.91 19.60
C THR A 73 -2.80 -1.49 19.03
N ILE A 74 -2.42 -0.49 19.84
CA ILE A 74 -2.46 0.92 19.43
C ILE A 74 -1.63 1.14 18.14
N GLN A 75 -0.55 0.39 17.96
CA GLN A 75 0.28 0.46 16.75
C GLN A 75 -0.49 0.06 15.50
N HIS A 76 -1.29 -1.02 15.59
CA HIS A 76 -2.09 -1.50 14.46
C HIS A 76 -3.14 -0.46 14.05
N ARG A 77 -3.87 0.05 15.05
CA ARG A 77 -4.93 1.05 14.85
C ARG A 77 -4.38 2.37 14.31
N ARG A 78 -3.23 2.83 14.82
CA ARG A 78 -2.57 4.05 14.31
C ARG A 78 -2.18 3.93 12.85
N LYS A 79 -1.70 2.77 12.41
CA LYS A 79 -1.35 2.54 11.00
C LYS A 79 -2.59 2.60 10.11
N VAL A 80 -3.70 1.98 10.53
CA VAL A 80 -4.97 2.05 9.79
C VAL A 80 -5.46 3.49 9.68
N LEU A 81 -5.39 4.28 10.76
CA LEU A 81 -5.77 5.69 10.73
C LEU A 81 -4.87 6.52 9.79
N GLN A 82 -3.58 6.21 9.72
CA GLN A 82 -2.66 6.85 8.78
C GLN A 82 -3.04 6.56 7.33
N VAL A 83 -3.30 5.28 7.00
CA VAL A 83 -3.74 4.89 5.65
C VAL A 83 -5.10 5.52 5.33
N LYS A 84 -6.02 5.55 6.30
CA LYS A 84 -7.32 6.21 6.15
C LYS A 84 -7.16 7.69 5.82
N ALA A 85 -6.26 8.41 6.49
CA ALA A 85 -6.05 9.83 6.21
C ALA A 85 -5.59 10.08 4.76
N ILE A 86 -4.76 9.19 4.21
CA ILE A 86 -4.34 9.24 2.80
C ILE A 86 -5.56 9.01 1.90
N VAL A 87 -6.34 7.95 2.15
CA VAL A 87 -7.55 7.65 1.37
C VAL A 87 -8.56 8.81 1.43
N ASP A 88 -8.74 9.42 2.60
CA ASP A 88 -9.62 10.57 2.78
C ASP A 88 -9.15 11.76 1.93
N GLN A 89 -7.84 12.04 1.91
CA GLN A 89 -7.24 13.09 1.10
C GLN A 89 -7.41 12.82 -0.41
N GLU A 90 -7.18 11.59 -0.87
CA GLU A 90 -7.30 11.22 -2.30
C GLU A 90 -8.76 11.25 -2.80
N LEU A 91 -9.71 10.87 -1.94
CA LEU A 91 -11.14 10.87 -2.28
C LEU A 91 -11.79 12.24 -2.05
N GLY A 92 -11.05 13.23 -1.54
CA GLY A 92 -11.57 14.57 -1.25
C GLY A 92 -12.54 14.64 -0.07
N PHE A 93 -12.52 13.65 0.83
CA PHE A 93 -13.26 13.75 2.08
C PHE A 93 -12.65 14.86 2.94
N ALA A 94 -13.50 15.67 3.56
CA ALA A 94 -13.05 16.70 4.48
C ALA A 94 -12.27 16.05 5.64
N THR A 95 -10.94 16.15 5.62
CA THR A 95 -10.14 15.88 6.80
C THR A 95 -10.59 16.90 7.83
N ALA A 96 -11.22 16.45 8.92
CA ALA A 96 -11.63 17.33 9.99
C ALA A 96 -10.43 18.21 10.34
N SER A 97 -10.53 19.50 10.00
CA SER A 97 -9.52 20.49 10.31
C SER A 97 -9.19 20.30 11.78
N LYS A 98 -7.92 20.02 12.08
CA LYS A 98 -7.42 19.98 13.46
C LYS A 98 -7.71 21.35 14.04
N THR A 99 -8.85 21.53 14.70
CA THR A 99 -9.13 22.73 15.47
C THR A 99 -8.13 22.71 16.61
N PRO A 100 -7.16 23.62 16.65
CA PRO A 100 -6.32 23.75 17.83
C PRO A 100 -7.22 24.27 18.95
N LEU A 101 -7.39 23.46 19.99
CA LEU A 101 -7.87 23.93 21.30
C LEU A 101 -6.66 24.34 22.14
#